data_AF-A0A2E0QT83-F1
#
_entry.id   AF-A0A2E0QT83-F1
#
_cell.length_a   1.000
_cell.length_b   1.000
_cell.length_c   1.000
_cell.angle_alpha   90.00
_cell.angle_beta   90.00
_cell.angle_gamma   90.00
#
_symmetry.space_group_name_H-M   'P 1'
#
loop_
_entity.id
_entity.type
_entity.pdbx_description
1 polymer ?
#
loop_
_entity_poly.entity_id
_entity_poly.type
_entity_poly.pdbx_seq_one_letter_code
_entity_poly.pdbx_strand_id
1 'polypeptide(L)'
;MYYITLTRNPALDAEEWHTLVEESSDLSLTNTIPRMDPVTSEINVIRMPGTAIWTGHPAGCNFHFVLENNKIIVGAADSFVKQKASEIAISLCAEMTCSFG
;
A
#
# COMPACT_ATOMS: atom_id res chain seq x y z
N MET A 1 -7.38 -13.43 -3.75
CA MET A 1 -6.10 -12.73 -3.50
C MET A 1 -6.13 -12.23 -2.05
N TYR A 2 -5.04 -12.35 -1.28
CA TYR A 2 -5.03 -11.80 0.09
C TYR A 2 -4.73 -10.30 0.05
N TYR A 3 -5.53 -9.53 0.78
CA TYR A 3 -5.33 -8.10 0.96
C TYR A 3 -5.08 -7.79 2.43
N ILE A 4 -4.21 -6.83 2.68
CA ILE A 4 -4.06 -6.21 3.99
C ILE A 4 -4.67 -4.82 3.90
N THR A 5 -5.54 -4.49 4.85
CA THR A 5 -6.18 -3.19 4.95
C THR A 5 -5.82 -2.54 6.28
N LEU A 6 -5.35 -1.30 6.24
CA LEU A 6 -5.10 -0.46 7.41
C LEU A 6 -6.22 0.57 7.54
N THR A 7 -6.87 0.61 8.70
CA THR A 7 -7.98 1.53 8.99
C THR A 7 -7.82 2.18 10.35
N ARG A 8 -8.28 3.42 10.52
CA ARG A 8 -8.24 4.13 11.81
C ARG A 8 -9.54 4.91 12.04
N ASN A 9 -9.82 5.22 13.30
CA ASN A 9 -10.82 6.23 13.70
C ASN A 9 -10.15 7.28 14.62
N PRO A 10 -10.00 8.56 14.19
CA PRO A 10 -10.47 9.14 12.93
C PRO A 10 -9.76 8.54 11.71
N ALA A 11 -10.43 8.65 10.55
CA ALA A 11 -9.95 8.07 9.29
C ALA A 11 -8.56 8.60 8.91
N LEU A 12 -7.79 7.80 8.19
CA LEU A 12 -6.46 8.20 7.72
C LEU A 12 -6.60 9.33 6.70
N ASP A 13 -5.82 10.38 6.85
CA ASP A 13 -5.77 11.43 5.84
C ASP A 13 -4.56 11.25 4.90
N ALA A 14 -4.62 11.94 3.76
CA ALA A 14 -3.58 11.85 2.74
C ALA A 14 -2.28 12.56 3.15
N GLU A 15 -2.36 13.56 4.02
CA GLU A 15 -1.20 14.33 4.46
C GLU A 15 -0.33 13.48 5.39
N GLU A 16 -0.94 12.84 6.40
CA GLU A 16 -0.28 11.88 7.29
C GLU A 16 0.39 10.74 6.52
N TRP A 17 -0.32 10.19 5.52
CA TRP A 17 0.23 9.15 4.67
C TRP A 17 1.44 9.64 3.88
N HIS A 18 1.35 10.83 3.26
CA HIS A 18 2.46 11.41 2.52
C HIS A 18 3.65 11.70 3.42
N THR A 19 3.44 12.28 4.61
CA THR A 19 4.50 12.54 5.59
C THR A 19 5.22 11.24 5.97
N LEU A 20 4.49 10.18 6.30
CA LEU A 20 5.10 8.89 6.64
C LEU A 20 5.94 8.33 5.47
N VAL A 21 5.45 8.46 4.24
CA VAL A 21 6.15 7.99 3.05
C VAL A 21 7.42 8.81 2.81
N GLU A 22 7.37 10.13 3.00
CA GLU A 22 8.53 11.03 2.87
C GLU A 22 9.59 10.78 3.94
N GLU A 23 9.19 10.38 5.15
CA GLU A 23 10.09 10.04 6.25
C GLU A 23 10.69 8.62 6.13
N SER A 24 10.08 7.75 5.31
CA SER A 24 10.55 6.38 5.09
C SER A 24 11.64 6.31 4.03
N SER A 25 12.70 5.55 4.29
CA SER A 25 13.81 5.34 3.34
C SER A 25 13.51 4.31 2.26
N ASP A 26 12.46 3.50 2.45
CA ASP A 26 12.10 2.36 1.59
C ASP A 26 10.71 2.49 0.96
N LEU A 27 10.03 3.63 1.17
CA LEU A 27 8.79 3.99 0.51
C LEU A 27 9.02 5.15 -0.44
N SER A 28 8.24 5.21 -1.51
CA SER A 28 8.25 6.35 -2.44
C SER A 28 6.88 6.59 -3.02
N LEU A 29 6.39 7.83 -2.95
CA LEU A 29 5.10 8.19 -3.54
C LEU A 29 5.12 7.92 -5.05
N THR A 30 4.06 7.27 -5.53
CA THR A 30 3.76 7.11 -6.95
C THR A 30 2.32 7.53 -7.17
N ASN A 31 2.05 8.19 -8.29
CA ASN A 31 0.67 8.50 -8.68
C ASN A 31 0.10 7.46 -9.63
N THR A 32 0.81 6.34 -9.82
CA THR A 32 0.46 5.35 -10.84
C THR A 32 0.74 3.92 -10.41
N ILE A 33 -0.11 3.00 -10.87
CA ILE A 33 0.03 1.55 -10.64
C ILE A 33 -0.07 0.82 -11.99
N PRO A 34 0.85 -0.12 -12.29
CA PRO A 34 0.68 -1.02 -13.42
C PRO A 34 -0.45 -2.01 -13.13
N ARG A 35 -1.43 -2.07 -14.04
CA ARG A 35 -2.55 -3.01 -13.99
C ARG A 35 -2.62 -3.76 -15.31
N MET A 36 -2.65 -5.09 -15.22
CA MET A 36 -2.87 -5.92 -16.40
C MET A 36 -4.33 -5.82 -16.84
N ASP A 37 -4.54 -5.50 -18.11
CA ASP A 37 -5.85 -5.60 -18.76
C ASP A 37 -6.19 -7.08 -18.95
N PRO A 38 -7.32 -7.56 -18.40
CA PRO A 38 -7.67 -8.98 -18.48
C PRO A 38 -8.12 -9.41 -19.89
N VAL A 39 -8.49 -8.47 -20.76
CA VAL A 39 -8.94 -8.73 -22.12
C VAL A 39 -7.77 -8.72 -23.10
N THR A 40 -6.93 -7.69 -23.03
CA THR A 40 -5.81 -7.52 -23.97
C THR A 40 -4.50 -8.13 -23.48
N SER A 41 -4.39 -8.50 -22.20
CA SER A 41 -3.14 -8.89 -21.52
C SER A 41 -2.06 -7.80 -21.54
N GLU A 42 -2.42 -6.56 -21.86
CA GLU A 42 -1.50 -5.43 -21.84
C GLU A 42 -1.35 -4.84 -20.44
N ILE A 43 -0.19 -4.28 -20.14
CA ILE A 43 0.03 -3.54 -18.88
C ILE A 43 -0.38 -2.09 -19.09
N ASN A 44 -1.50 -1.70 -18.48
CA ASN A 44 -1.96 -0.31 -18.44
C ASN A 44 -1.49 0.37 -17.15
N VAL A 45 -1.22 1.67 -17.23
CA VAL A 45 -0.85 2.47 -16.06
C VAL A 45 -2.07 3.26 -15.61
N ILE A 46 -2.61 2.93 -14.44
CA ILE A 46 -3.74 3.65 -13.84
C ILE A 46 -3.22 4.74 -12.90
N ARG A 47 -3.86 5.92 -12.90
CA ARG A 47 -3.53 7.00 -11.96
C ARG A 47 -4.25 6.77 -10.63
N MET A 48 -3.50 6.62 -9.56
CA MET A 48 -4.02 6.47 -8.19
C MET A 48 -3.21 7.38 -7.26
N PRO A 49 -3.66 8.64 -7.05
CA PRO A 49 -3.06 9.55 -6.07
C PRO A 49 -3.07 8.92 -4.67
N GLY A 50 -2.01 9.13 -3.88
CA GLY A 50 -1.88 8.50 -2.56
C GLY A 50 -1.35 7.07 -2.59
N THR A 51 -0.72 6.65 -3.68
CA THR A 51 -0.01 5.35 -3.72
C THR A 51 1.45 5.54 -3.30
N ALA A 52 2.02 4.57 -2.59
CA ALA A 52 3.46 4.46 -2.40
C ALA A 52 3.97 3.08 -2.82
N ILE A 53 5.18 3.06 -3.38
CA ILE A 53 5.91 1.84 -3.69
C ILE A 53 6.83 1.54 -2.51
N TRP A 54 6.75 0.32 -2.01
CA TRP A 54 7.72 -0.24 -1.06
C TRP A 54 8.77 -1.06 -1.81
N THR A 55 10.05 -0.71 -1.65
CA THR A 55 11.19 -1.37 -2.30
C THR A 55 12.03 -2.21 -1.35
N GLY A 56 11.65 -2.32 -0.07
CA GLY A 56 12.40 -3.02 0.97
C GLY A 56 12.17 -4.53 1.06
N HIS A 57 11.41 -5.13 0.14
CA HIS A 57 11.08 -6.55 0.22
C HIS A 57 12.32 -7.44 -0.06
N PRO A 58 12.60 -8.49 0.74
CA PRO A 58 13.81 -9.31 0.59
C PRO A 58 13.97 -10.03 -0.76
N ALA A 59 12.86 -10.32 -1.45
CA ALA A 59 12.88 -10.91 -2.79
C ALA A 59 13.18 -9.89 -3.91
N GLY A 60 13.39 -8.61 -3.58
CA GLY A 60 13.61 -7.54 -4.58
C GLY A 60 12.35 -7.16 -5.37
N CYS A 61 11.17 -7.49 -4.85
CA CYS A 61 9.90 -7.17 -5.47
C CYS A 61 9.34 -5.84 -4.92
N ASN A 62 8.69 -5.07 -5.78
CA ASN A 62 8.02 -3.83 -5.39
C ASN A 62 6.56 -4.11 -5.01
N PHE A 63 6.11 -3.54 -3.90
CA PHE A 63 4.71 -3.64 -3.47
C PHE A 63 4.07 -2.25 -3.44
N HIS A 64 2.82 -2.17 -3.87
CA HIS A 64 2.07 -0.92 -3.90
C HIS A 64 1.14 -0.85 -2.69
N PHE A 65 1.37 0.13 -1.83
CA PHE A 65 0.45 0.54 -0.77
C PHE A 65 -0.41 1.67 -1.29
N VAL A 66 -1.72 1.47 -1.32
CA VAL A 66 -2.68 2.38 -1.94
C VAL A 66 -3.56 3.00 -0.86
N LEU A 67 -3.54 4.33 -0.72
CA LEU A 67 -4.55 5.03 0.06
C LEU A 67 -5.83 5.16 -0.74
N GLU A 68 -6.87 4.42 -0.37
CA GLU A 68 -8.19 4.44 -0.99
C GLU A 68 -9.27 4.54 0.08
N ASN A 69 -10.21 5.49 -0.10
CA ASN A 69 -11.32 5.72 0.85
C ASN A 69 -10.86 5.86 2.30
N ASN A 70 -9.74 6.57 2.53
CA ASN A 70 -9.11 6.79 3.84
C ASN A 70 -8.64 5.50 4.54
N LYS A 71 -8.26 4.50 3.74
CA LYS A 71 -7.69 3.22 4.18
C LYS A 71 -6.48 2.91 3.32
N ILE A 72 -5.46 2.27 3.91
CA ILE A 72 -4.31 1.82 3.12
C ILE A 72 -4.49 0.35 2.78
N ILE A 73 -4.34 0.00 1.50
CA ILE A 73 -4.51 -1.35 0.99
C ILE A 73 -3.21 -1.79 0.34
N VAL A 74 -2.75 -3.00 0.65
CA VAL A 74 -1.65 -3.65 -0.07
C VAL A 74 -2.06 -5.06 -0.49
N GLY A 75 -1.78 -5.38 -1.75
CA GLY A 75 -2.00 -6.70 -2.33
C GLY A 75 -0.84 -7.63 -2.03
N ALA A 76 -1.18 -8.90 -1.78
CA ALA A 76 -0.29 -9.95 -1.29
C ALA A 76 0.11 -9.77 0.19
N ALA A 77 -0.05 -10.85 0.95
CA ALA A 77 0.10 -10.87 2.40
C ALA A 77 1.10 -11.95 2.83
N ASP A 78 2.26 -11.97 2.17
CA ASP A 78 3.38 -12.74 2.70
C ASP A 78 3.83 -12.15 4.06
N SER A 79 4.71 -12.87 4.76
CA SER A 79 5.16 -12.48 6.09
C SER A 79 5.86 -11.12 6.12
N PHE A 80 6.59 -10.74 5.07
CA PHE A 80 7.33 -9.48 5.02
C PHE A 80 6.40 -8.31 4.73
N VAL A 81 5.44 -8.47 3.81
CA VAL A 81 4.42 -7.44 3.56
C VAL A 81 3.54 -7.25 4.80
N LYS A 82 3.19 -8.32 5.51
CA LYS A 82 2.48 -8.24 6.80
C LYS A 82 3.28 -7.48 7.85
N GLN A 83 4.57 -7.75 7.95
CA GLN A 83 5.45 -7.05 8.88
C GLN A 83 5.49 -5.55 8.55
N LYS A 84 5.77 -5.20 7.28
CA LYS A 84 5.80 -3.78 6.86
C LYS A 84 4.46 -3.09 7.06
N ALA A 85 3.35 -3.76 6.73
CA ALA A 85 2.01 -3.22 6.97
C ALA A 85 1.73 -3.00 8.46
N SER A 86 2.22 -3.89 9.34
CA SER A 86 2.12 -3.71 10.79
C SER A 86 2.95 -2.53 11.29
N GLU A 87 4.15 -2.30 10.73
CA GLU A 87 4.99 -1.14 11.07
C GLU A 87 4.30 0.17 10.68
N ILE A 88 3.76 0.23 9.45
CA ILE A 88 2.97 1.39 8.98
C ILE A 88 1.73 1.60 9.86
N ALA A 89 1.03 0.52 10.23
CA ALA A 89 -0.13 0.58 11.10
C ALA A 89 0.22 1.19 12.47
N ILE A 90 1.34 0.78 13.08
CA ILE A 90 1.82 1.35 14.35
C ILE A 90 2.12 2.84 14.19
N SER A 91 2.87 3.24 13.16
CA SER A 91 3.22 4.65 12.93
C SER A 91 1.99 5.55 12.73
N LEU A 92 0.95 5.02 12.08
CA LEU A 92 -0.28 5.76 11.82
C LEU A 92 -1.33 5.62 12.93
N CYS A 93 -1.07 4.83 13.98
CA CYS A 93 -2.07 4.42 14.98
C CYS A 93 -3.31 3.77 14.33
N ALA A 94 -3.13 2.97 13.28
CA ALA A 94 -4.16 2.27 12.55
C ALA A 94 -4.26 0.79 12.97
N GLU A 95 -5.43 0.20 12.72
CA GLU A 95 -5.69 -1.23 12.86
C GLU A 95 -5.42 -1.96 11.54
N MET A 96 -4.75 -3.11 11.61
CA MET A 96 -4.46 -3.96 10.47
C MET A 96 -5.45 -5.12 10.39
N THR A 97 -6.09 -5.31 9.23
CA THR A 97 -6.96 -6.45 8.95
C THR A 97 -6.48 -7.20 7.71
N CYS A 98 -6.54 -8.53 7.77
CA CYS A 98 -6.24 -9.41 6.63
C CYS A 98 -7.55 -9.98 6.09
N SER A 99 -7.83 -9.77 4.80
CA SER A 99 -9.05 -10.25 4.15
C SER A 99 -8.74 -11.06 2.89
N PHE A 100 -9.68 -11.93 2.54
CA PHE A 100 -9.71 -12.64 1.27
C PHE A 100 -10.55 -11.82 0.30
N GLY A 101 -9.99 -11.48 -0.87
CA GLY A 101 -10.76 -10.96 -2.00
C GLY A 101 -10.69 -11.87 -3.22
#